data_AF-A0A1G8V638-F1
#
_entry.id   AF-A0A1G8V638-F1
#
_cell.length_a   1.000
_cell.length_b   1.000
_cell.length_c   1.000
_cell.angle_alpha   90.00
_cell.angle_beta   90.00
_cell.angle_gamma   90.00
#
_symmetry.space_group_name_H-M   'P 1'
#
loop_
_entity.id
_entity.type
_entity.pdbx_description
1 polymer ?
#
loop_
_entity_poly.entity_id
_entity_poly.type
_entity_poly.pdbx_seq_one_letter_code
_entity_poly.pdbx_strand_id
1 'polypeptide(L)'
;MTDALSLNLSRPVGPYGTAWHGLVKGGVLTLPNAATMPYPQPAPAGDPWLRGSTALLAHPDAPGVTRTPEEAAADEAAGREWWTQAILAGGNLYGQPLGGWIYIDPAGERWLVRINLHEIPTIGGTATVTLSRYGAFGRPALVHTYSVDVPNMGQSTPAISGTSGTFVTLYHSHPTGAAAVYEVSVQFNQVHRQFWRRRPVGWLEVTLAGLGAECEIAVTVLKTREQTLGTPVRSWFDLAEDNYYRASNPDGTSSITQTQPVGIDWTLLVRHNIVSGTEEYGFTGYVVGMFYDATGVRHEVTLDELAVTEYSLSAPVVHTGPTEFGAGVPVTGTWDCEEAWSSTWTLTVNVDAVPVASYAISISETSSEQYAINGNDPTTLTYAYRSDYTPGSYIEDSGVVTDPGSNVLGSQHAVSLFAADTQAGVATNLGASGALYPWAYTPNTLRLLQVCPYRYANQLFGLCRWERPQAVGDTLQRYVYHPDVATPTGAVTLDELVREISSTSGTFTEFAYASRCPVTAQLARELEPVCWV
;
A
#
# COMPACT_ATOMS: atom_id res chain seq x y z
N MET A 1 -23.12 12.54 -69.93
CA MET A 1 -23.42 11.78 -68.70
C MET A 1 -22.17 11.77 -67.84
N THR A 2 -22.10 12.68 -66.88
CA THR A 2 -21.23 12.58 -65.71
C THR A 2 -21.96 13.37 -64.63
N ASP A 3 -22.87 12.69 -63.95
CA ASP A 3 -23.56 13.20 -62.77
C ASP A 3 -22.53 13.51 -61.71
N ALA A 4 -22.36 14.80 -61.43
CA ALA A 4 -21.75 15.26 -60.21
C ALA A 4 -22.70 14.93 -59.07
N LEU A 5 -22.41 13.83 -58.37
CA LEU A 5 -22.93 13.53 -57.03
C LEU A 5 -22.49 14.66 -56.08
N SER A 6 -23.25 15.76 -56.11
CA SER A 6 -23.32 16.74 -55.04
C SER A 6 -23.96 16.02 -53.84
N LEU A 7 -23.10 15.41 -53.01
CA LEU A 7 -23.49 14.93 -51.69
C LEU A 7 -23.94 16.15 -50.88
N ASN A 8 -25.25 16.23 -50.63
CA ASN A 8 -25.88 17.14 -49.69
C ASN A 8 -25.23 16.98 -48.29
N LEU A 9 -24.18 17.75 -48.04
CA LEU A 9 -23.53 17.90 -46.72
C LEU A 9 -24.32 18.85 -45.78
N SER A 10 -25.59 19.13 -46.06
CA SER A 10 -26.42 20.05 -45.28
C SER A 10 -27.22 19.40 -44.14
N ARG A 11 -27.07 18.09 -43.90
CA ARG A 11 -27.55 17.53 -42.64
C ARG A 11 -26.64 18.04 -41.53
N PRO A 12 -27.18 18.72 -40.49
CA PRO A 12 -26.43 18.98 -39.28
C PRO A 12 -25.86 17.65 -38.84
N VAL A 13 -24.54 17.54 -38.89
CA VAL A 13 -23.90 16.33 -38.44
C VAL A 13 -24.11 16.33 -36.93
N GLY A 14 -24.86 15.35 -36.43
CA GLY A 14 -25.13 15.24 -35.01
C GLY A 14 -23.82 15.27 -34.21
N PRO A 15 -23.88 15.58 -32.91
CA PRO A 15 -22.68 15.65 -32.08
C PRO A 15 -21.86 14.36 -32.24
N TYR A 16 -20.58 14.52 -32.55
CA TYR A 16 -19.61 13.44 -32.65
C TYR A 16 -18.84 13.33 -31.35
N GLY A 17 -18.75 12.13 -30.79
CA GLY A 17 -18.06 11.85 -29.55
C GLY A 17 -18.64 10.63 -28.85
N THR A 18 -18.14 10.35 -27.64
CA THR A 18 -18.87 9.50 -26.69
C THR A 18 -19.67 10.41 -25.77
N ALA A 19 -20.92 10.05 -25.50
CA ALA A 19 -21.73 10.67 -24.46
C ALA A 19 -21.84 9.79 -23.21
N TRP A 20 -21.11 8.69 -23.21
CA TRP A 20 -21.11 7.66 -22.17
C TRP A 20 -19.75 7.65 -21.50
N HIS A 21 -19.76 7.94 -20.22
CA HIS A 21 -18.58 8.03 -19.38
C HIS A 21 -18.94 7.67 -17.94
N GLY A 22 -17.93 7.43 -17.12
CA GLY A 22 -18.10 7.14 -15.71
C GLY A 22 -17.45 5.81 -15.31
N LEU A 23 -17.89 5.31 -14.16
CA LEU A 23 -17.31 4.15 -13.52
C LEU A 23 -17.84 2.85 -14.13
N VAL A 24 -16.92 2.03 -14.62
CA VAL A 24 -17.21 0.66 -15.07
C VAL A 24 -16.87 -0.33 -13.97
N LYS A 25 -17.86 -1.13 -13.57
CA LYS A 25 -17.77 -2.22 -12.57
C LYS A 25 -18.41 -3.48 -13.12
N GLY A 26 -17.74 -4.63 -13.02
CA GLY A 26 -18.32 -5.90 -13.49
C GLY A 26 -18.74 -5.89 -14.97
N GLY A 27 -18.05 -5.12 -15.81
CA GLY A 27 -18.45 -4.90 -17.20
C GLY A 27 -19.71 -4.05 -17.40
N VAL A 28 -20.09 -3.24 -16.41
CA VAL A 28 -21.27 -2.36 -16.45
C VAL A 28 -20.86 -0.92 -16.18
N LEU A 29 -21.24 -0.02 -17.08
CA LEU A 29 -21.11 1.43 -16.90
C LEU A 29 -22.38 1.98 -16.24
N THR A 30 -22.22 2.73 -15.15
CA THR A 30 -23.31 3.49 -14.52
C THR A 30 -23.38 4.88 -15.15
N LEU A 31 -24.55 5.25 -15.66
CA LEU A 31 -24.81 6.53 -16.33
C LEU A 31 -25.27 7.61 -15.32
N PRO A 32 -25.17 8.92 -15.66
CA PRO A 32 -25.62 10.03 -14.82
C PRO A 32 -27.07 9.94 -14.31
N ASN A 33 -27.97 9.34 -15.08
CA ASN A 33 -29.37 9.12 -14.69
C ASN A 33 -29.58 7.82 -13.89
N ALA A 34 -28.51 7.22 -13.36
CA ALA A 34 -28.45 5.93 -12.67
C ALA A 34 -28.84 4.69 -13.50
N ALA A 35 -29.16 4.86 -14.80
CA ALA A 35 -29.28 3.71 -15.69
C ALA A 35 -27.92 3.04 -15.88
N THR A 36 -27.95 1.78 -16.34
CA THR A 36 -26.75 1.00 -16.59
C THR A 36 -26.68 0.55 -18.04
N MET A 37 -25.46 0.43 -18.57
CA MET A 37 -25.24 -0.17 -19.87
C MET A 37 -24.04 -1.13 -19.86
N PRO A 38 -24.08 -2.21 -20.66
CA PRO A 38 -22.91 -3.07 -20.83
C PRO A 38 -21.73 -2.27 -21.36
N TYR A 39 -20.56 -2.42 -20.74
CA TYR A 39 -19.34 -1.80 -21.18
C TYR A 39 -18.18 -2.78 -21.02
N PRO A 40 -17.36 -3.03 -22.05
CA PRO A 40 -16.26 -3.99 -21.94
C PRO A 40 -15.28 -3.51 -20.86
N GLN A 41 -15.16 -4.29 -19.79
CA GLN A 41 -14.08 -4.11 -18.84
C GLN A 41 -12.76 -4.34 -19.59
N PRO A 42 -11.71 -3.53 -19.37
CA PRO A 42 -10.44 -3.74 -20.02
C PRO A 42 -9.98 -5.16 -19.66
N ALA A 43 -9.81 -6.01 -20.68
CA ALA A 43 -9.73 -7.47 -20.54
C ALA A 43 -8.88 -7.90 -19.34
N PRO A 44 -9.25 -8.91 -18.54
CA PRO A 44 -8.43 -9.38 -17.42
C PRO A 44 -7.08 -9.99 -17.83
N ALA A 45 -6.80 -10.07 -19.14
CA ALA A 45 -5.54 -10.59 -19.67
C ALA A 45 -4.38 -9.64 -19.32
N GLY A 46 -3.60 -10.06 -18.32
CA GLY A 46 -2.34 -9.43 -17.93
C GLY A 46 -2.37 -8.85 -16.53
N ASP A 47 -1.17 -8.62 -16.04
CA ASP A 47 -0.87 -8.09 -14.72
C ASP A 47 -1.54 -6.71 -14.48
N PRO A 48 -2.41 -6.56 -13.45
CA PRO A 48 -3.07 -5.30 -13.07
C PRO A 48 -2.23 -4.04 -13.17
N TRP A 49 -1.01 -4.15 -12.63
CA TRP A 49 -0.03 -3.09 -12.43
C TRP A 49 0.62 -2.59 -13.73
N LEU A 50 0.37 -3.26 -14.87
CA LEU A 50 0.81 -2.77 -16.18
C LEU A 50 -0.04 -1.62 -16.71
N ARG A 51 -1.17 -1.35 -16.06
CA ARG A 51 -2.13 -0.33 -16.48
C ARG A 51 -1.87 0.89 -15.61
N GLY A 52 -1.41 1.97 -16.23
CA GLY A 52 -1.13 3.25 -15.55
C GLY A 52 -2.35 3.83 -14.83
N SER A 53 -2.26 5.06 -14.36
CA SER A 53 -3.41 5.75 -13.76
C SER A 53 -4.42 6.27 -14.80
N THR A 54 -5.56 6.75 -14.32
CA THR A 54 -6.58 7.40 -15.16
C THR A 54 -6.17 8.83 -15.44
N ALA A 55 -6.01 9.20 -16.71
CA ALA A 55 -5.66 10.54 -17.17
C ALA A 55 -6.79 11.22 -17.93
N LEU A 56 -6.78 12.56 -17.94
CA LEU A 56 -7.58 13.34 -18.87
C LEU A 56 -6.82 13.55 -20.16
N LEU A 57 -7.57 13.64 -21.25
CA LEU A 57 -7.11 14.17 -22.52
C LEU A 57 -8.08 15.27 -22.96
N ALA A 58 -7.61 16.51 -22.99
CA ALA A 58 -8.39 17.68 -23.35
C ALA A 58 -7.71 18.40 -24.52
N HIS A 59 -8.42 18.48 -25.65
CA HIS A 59 -7.96 19.29 -26.78
C HIS A 59 -8.23 20.77 -26.47
N PRO A 60 -7.23 21.68 -26.56
CA PRO A 60 -7.40 23.08 -26.19
C PRO A 60 -8.48 23.76 -27.04
N ASP A 61 -8.58 23.38 -28.32
CA ASP A 61 -9.62 23.88 -29.23
C ASP A 61 -10.87 22.97 -29.34
N ALA A 62 -11.08 22.03 -28.41
CA ALA A 62 -12.30 21.22 -28.41
C ALA A 62 -13.51 22.16 -28.32
N PRO A 63 -14.41 22.19 -29.33
CA PRO A 63 -15.60 23.01 -29.23
C PRO A 63 -16.46 22.51 -28.08
N GLY A 64 -16.93 23.43 -27.24
CA GLY A 64 -17.96 23.13 -26.24
C GLY A 64 -19.21 22.56 -26.90
N VAL A 65 -19.91 21.68 -26.19
CA VAL A 65 -21.15 21.08 -26.70
C VAL A 65 -22.30 22.03 -26.47
N THR A 66 -22.94 22.47 -27.56
CA THR A 66 -24.14 23.31 -27.50
C THR A 66 -25.36 22.44 -27.78
N ARG A 67 -26.36 22.48 -26.89
CA ARG A 67 -27.61 21.72 -26.99
C ARG A 67 -28.80 22.67 -26.88
N THR A 68 -29.87 22.43 -27.64
CA THR A 68 -31.15 23.08 -27.35
C THR A 68 -31.75 22.53 -26.05
N PRO A 69 -32.72 23.21 -25.41
CA PRO A 69 -33.38 22.67 -24.22
C PRO A 69 -34.01 21.29 -24.43
N GLU A 70 -34.60 21.04 -25.60
CA GLU A 70 -35.22 19.76 -25.96
C GLU A 70 -34.15 18.66 -26.11
N GLU A 71 -33.01 19.02 -26.69
CA GLU A 71 -31.87 18.13 -26.84
C GLU A 71 -31.22 17.77 -25.50
N ALA A 72 -31.07 18.76 -24.61
CA ALA A 72 -30.54 18.55 -23.27
C ALA A 72 -31.46 17.65 -22.44
N ALA A 73 -32.79 17.85 -22.53
CA ALA A 73 -33.76 16.98 -21.86
C ALA A 73 -33.73 15.54 -22.43
N ALA A 74 -33.54 15.38 -23.74
CA ALA A 74 -33.39 14.08 -24.36
C ALA A 74 -32.08 13.39 -23.95
N ASP A 75 -30.99 14.15 -23.80
CA ASP A 75 -29.71 13.64 -23.32
C ASP A 75 -29.81 13.20 -21.86
N GLU A 76 -30.38 14.02 -20.98
CA GLU A 76 -30.61 13.68 -19.57
C GLU A 76 -31.48 12.42 -19.43
N ALA A 77 -32.59 12.34 -20.16
CA ALA A 77 -33.46 11.16 -20.17
C ALA A 77 -32.72 9.89 -20.64
N ALA A 78 -31.77 10.03 -21.57
CA ALA A 78 -30.94 8.95 -22.07
C ALA A 78 -29.69 8.68 -21.21
N GLY A 79 -29.42 9.48 -20.18
CA GLY A 79 -28.20 9.40 -19.37
C GLY A 79 -26.94 9.84 -20.12
N ARG A 80 -27.09 10.66 -21.16
CA ARG A 80 -25.99 11.18 -21.97
C ARG A 80 -25.42 12.41 -21.31
N GLU A 81 -24.11 12.47 -21.27
CA GLU A 81 -23.40 13.67 -20.89
C GLU A 81 -22.19 13.80 -21.82
N TRP A 82 -22.10 14.97 -22.46
CA TRP A 82 -21.14 15.20 -23.51
C TRP A 82 -19.96 15.99 -22.98
N TRP A 83 -18.76 15.42 -23.06
CA TRP A 83 -17.54 16.03 -22.56
C TRP A 83 -16.69 16.59 -23.71
N THR A 84 -15.97 17.67 -23.40
CA THR A 84 -14.91 18.24 -24.26
C THR A 84 -13.56 17.56 -24.05
N GLN A 85 -13.52 16.56 -23.17
CA GLN A 85 -12.35 15.82 -22.76
C GLN A 85 -12.64 14.32 -22.78
N ALA A 86 -11.60 13.52 -22.95
CA ALA A 86 -11.68 12.05 -22.88
C ALA A 86 -10.96 11.54 -21.62
N ILE A 87 -11.42 10.40 -21.10
CA ILE A 87 -10.73 9.69 -20.04
C ILE A 87 -9.84 8.60 -20.64
N LEU A 88 -8.59 8.56 -20.20
CA LEU A 88 -7.61 7.53 -20.52
C LEU A 88 -7.40 6.64 -19.30
N ALA A 89 -8.10 5.50 -19.21
CA ALA A 89 -7.95 4.58 -18.09
C ALA A 89 -6.77 3.62 -18.32
N GLY A 90 -5.64 3.88 -17.65
CA GLY A 90 -4.46 3.02 -17.69
C GLY A 90 -3.90 2.83 -19.11
N GLY A 91 -3.93 3.88 -19.91
CA GLY A 91 -3.47 3.86 -21.32
C GLY A 91 -4.50 3.30 -22.30
N ASN A 92 -5.75 3.09 -21.88
CA ASN A 92 -6.85 2.73 -22.77
C ASN A 92 -7.74 3.95 -23.03
N LEU A 93 -8.14 4.13 -24.29
CA LEU A 93 -9.17 5.09 -24.70
C LEU A 93 -10.40 4.29 -25.11
N TYR A 94 -11.51 4.47 -24.39
CA TYR A 94 -12.78 3.74 -24.62
C TYR A 94 -12.61 2.22 -24.72
N GLY A 95 -11.87 1.64 -23.76
CA GLY A 95 -11.60 0.21 -23.68
C GLY A 95 -10.59 -0.33 -24.69
N GLN A 96 -9.99 0.53 -25.54
CA GLN A 96 -8.98 0.14 -26.51
C GLN A 96 -7.57 0.57 -26.06
N PRO A 97 -6.59 -0.34 -26.04
CA PRO A 97 -5.22 0.00 -25.65
C PRO A 97 -4.56 0.91 -26.69
N LEU A 98 -4.01 2.03 -26.23
CA LEU A 98 -3.26 2.96 -27.09
C LEU A 98 -1.83 2.46 -27.37
N GLY A 99 -1.20 1.83 -26.38
CA GLY A 99 0.23 1.47 -26.40
C GLY A 99 1.13 2.71 -26.38
N GLY A 100 0.72 3.76 -25.66
CA GLY A 100 1.34 5.08 -25.63
C GLY A 100 0.42 6.12 -24.96
N TRP A 101 0.64 7.41 -25.25
CA TRP A 101 -0.28 8.49 -24.88
C TRP A 101 -0.48 9.45 -26.06
N ILE A 102 -1.46 10.34 -25.98
CA ILE A 102 -1.78 11.28 -27.06
C ILE A 102 -1.25 12.66 -26.70
N TYR A 103 -0.34 13.20 -27.52
CA TYR A 103 0.14 14.57 -27.48
C TYR A 103 -0.64 15.43 -28.48
N ILE A 104 -1.09 16.60 -28.04
CA ILE A 104 -1.74 17.61 -28.86
C ILE A 104 -0.73 18.74 -29.06
N ASP A 105 -0.26 18.90 -30.29
CA ASP A 105 0.73 19.92 -30.60
C ASP A 105 0.11 21.34 -30.64
N PRO A 106 0.92 22.41 -30.68
CA PRO A 106 0.41 23.78 -30.70
C PRO A 106 -0.47 24.14 -31.91
N ALA A 107 -0.50 23.30 -32.95
CA ALA A 107 -1.40 23.46 -34.10
C ALA A 107 -2.69 22.64 -33.99
N GLY A 108 -2.92 21.95 -32.85
CA GLY A 108 -4.08 21.10 -32.62
C GLY A 108 -3.99 19.73 -33.30
N GLU A 109 -2.83 19.33 -33.82
CA GLU A 109 -2.66 17.98 -34.34
C GLU A 109 -2.47 17.00 -33.18
N ARG A 110 -3.13 15.85 -33.29
CA ARG A 110 -3.07 14.78 -32.29
C ARG A 110 -2.06 13.73 -32.75
N TRP A 111 -1.13 13.40 -31.86
CA TRP A 111 -0.04 12.46 -32.10
C TRP A 111 -0.07 11.37 -31.05
N LEU A 112 -0.16 10.11 -31.47
CA LEU A 112 0.11 8.97 -30.61
C LEU A 112 1.61 8.88 -30.39
N VAL A 113 2.04 9.11 -29.16
CA VAL A 113 3.43 9.05 -28.72
C VAL A 113 3.74 7.66 -28.20
N ARG A 114 4.84 7.06 -28.69
CA ARG A 114 5.41 5.83 -28.15
C ARG A 114 6.89 6.01 -27.88
N ILE A 115 7.36 5.49 -26.75
CA ILE A 115 8.76 5.53 -26.35
C ILE A 115 9.19 4.18 -25.77
N ASN A 116 10.41 3.73 -26.07
CA ASN A 116 10.94 2.44 -25.63
C ASN A 116 11.72 2.53 -24.30
N LEU A 117 11.31 3.37 -23.35
CA LEU A 117 12.02 3.56 -22.07
C LEU A 117 12.24 2.26 -21.28
N HIS A 118 11.35 1.27 -21.44
CA HIS A 118 11.44 -0.02 -20.78
C HIS A 118 12.62 -0.89 -21.26
N GLU A 119 13.24 -0.55 -22.39
CA GLU A 119 14.42 -1.23 -22.95
C GLU A 119 15.73 -0.57 -22.49
N ILE A 120 15.66 0.60 -21.84
CA ILE A 120 16.83 1.40 -21.49
C ILE A 120 17.39 0.96 -20.14
N PRO A 121 18.72 0.72 -20.03
CA PRO A 121 19.37 0.47 -18.75
C PRO A 121 19.11 1.61 -17.75
N THR A 122 18.96 1.28 -16.48
CA THR A 122 18.71 2.29 -15.43
C THR A 122 19.88 3.26 -15.21
N ILE A 123 21.06 2.94 -15.74
CA ILE A 123 22.25 3.81 -15.74
C ILE A 123 22.18 4.93 -16.79
N GLY A 124 21.16 4.92 -17.66
CA GLY A 124 20.97 5.87 -18.75
C GLY A 124 21.23 5.25 -20.13
N GLY A 125 20.96 6.02 -21.19
CA GLY A 125 21.11 5.60 -22.57
C GLY A 125 20.37 6.52 -23.54
N THR A 126 20.01 6.01 -24.72
CA THR A 126 19.22 6.75 -25.71
C THR A 126 17.94 5.98 -26.01
N ALA A 127 16.79 6.64 -25.84
CA ALA A 127 15.48 6.10 -26.20
C ALA A 127 15.04 6.60 -27.58
N THR A 128 14.24 5.79 -28.27
CA THR A 128 13.55 6.16 -29.49
C THR A 128 12.13 6.58 -29.16
N VAL A 129 11.73 7.77 -29.63
CA VAL A 129 10.35 8.28 -29.52
C VAL A 129 9.73 8.35 -30.91
N THR A 130 8.48 7.90 -31.04
CA THR A 130 7.72 8.01 -32.28
C THR A 130 6.43 8.78 -32.04
N LEU A 131 6.14 9.74 -32.92
CA LEU A 131 4.88 10.49 -32.97
C LEU A 131 4.14 10.07 -34.23
N SER A 132 3.04 9.34 -34.08
CA SER A 132 2.18 8.91 -35.20
C SER A 132 0.89 9.72 -35.20
N ARG A 133 0.51 10.33 -36.33
CA ARG A 133 -0.75 11.08 -36.43
C ARG A 133 -1.94 10.20 -36.00
N TYR A 134 -2.76 10.70 -35.10
CA TYR A 134 -3.85 9.95 -34.47
C TYR A 134 -5.21 10.67 -34.61
N GLY A 135 -6.28 9.91 -34.86
CA GLY A 135 -7.64 10.44 -34.88
C GLY A 135 -7.98 11.46 -35.99
N ALA A 136 -7.17 11.51 -37.07
CA ALA A 136 -7.35 12.41 -38.20
C ALA A 136 -7.96 11.69 -39.41
N PHE A 137 -9.29 11.75 -39.55
CA PHE A 137 -10.00 11.10 -40.66
C PHE A 137 -9.69 11.76 -42.01
N GLY A 138 -9.50 10.95 -43.05
CA GLY A 138 -9.27 11.42 -44.42
C GLY A 138 -7.90 12.05 -44.67
N ARG A 139 -6.98 12.00 -43.69
CA ARG A 139 -5.61 12.51 -43.85
C ARG A 139 -4.60 11.36 -43.98
N PRO A 140 -3.49 11.56 -44.71
CA PRO A 140 -2.42 10.56 -44.78
C PRO A 140 -1.86 10.24 -43.39
N ALA A 141 -1.46 8.98 -43.21
CA ALA A 141 -0.63 8.61 -42.07
C ALA A 141 0.69 9.40 -42.13
N LEU A 142 1.14 9.88 -40.97
CA LEU A 142 2.39 10.60 -40.82
C LEU A 142 3.05 10.15 -39.52
N VAL A 143 4.35 9.90 -39.57
CA VAL A 143 5.15 9.43 -38.43
C VAL A 143 6.45 10.22 -38.37
N HIS A 144 6.81 10.69 -37.18
CA HIS A 144 8.10 11.29 -36.89
C HIS A 144 8.81 10.46 -35.81
N THR A 145 10.13 10.33 -35.94
CA THR A 145 10.96 9.54 -35.03
C THR A 145 12.11 10.39 -34.50
N TYR A 146 12.34 10.31 -33.20
CA TYR A 146 13.33 11.08 -32.47
C TYR A 146 14.20 10.15 -31.62
N SER A 147 15.44 10.57 -31.40
CA SER A 147 16.32 9.98 -30.40
C SER A 147 16.45 10.95 -29.23
N VAL A 148 16.22 10.48 -28.02
CA VAL A 148 16.30 11.29 -26.79
C VAL A 148 17.24 10.65 -25.78
N ASP A 149 18.07 11.47 -25.16
CA ASP A 149 18.95 11.03 -24.09
C ASP A 149 18.15 10.77 -22.82
N VAL A 150 18.41 9.62 -22.21
CA VAL A 150 17.82 9.19 -20.94
C VAL A 150 18.92 9.26 -19.89
N PRO A 151 18.76 10.12 -18.86
CA PRO A 151 19.74 10.22 -17.79
C PRO A 151 19.81 8.94 -16.94
N ASN A 152 20.84 8.83 -16.11
CA ASN A 152 20.88 7.83 -15.06
C ASN A 152 19.67 8.01 -14.12
N MET A 153 18.85 6.97 -13.98
CA MET A 153 17.58 6.98 -13.25
C MET A 153 17.74 6.92 -11.72
N GLY A 154 18.99 6.95 -11.21
CA GLY A 154 19.28 6.99 -9.77
C GLY A 154 18.90 5.70 -9.04
N GLN A 155 19.12 4.55 -9.67
CA GLN A 155 18.67 3.24 -9.19
C GLN A 155 19.76 2.41 -8.49
N SER A 156 20.88 3.01 -8.11
CA SER A 156 21.96 2.30 -7.39
C SER A 156 21.79 2.34 -5.87
N THR A 157 21.15 3.38 -5.32
CA THR A 157 21.16 3.68 -3.89
C THR A 157 19.75 4.05 -3.38
N PRO A 158 19.29 3.48 -2.25
CA PRO A 158 19.88 2.32 -1.58
C PRO A 158 19.79 1.05 -2.45
N ALA A 159 20.65 0.07 -2.17
CA ALA A 159 20.50 -1.25 -2.77
C ALA A 159 19.27 -1.95 -2.19
N ILE A 160 18.44 -2.55 -3.06
CA ILE A 160 17.27 -3.34 -2.65
C ILE A 160 17.57 -4.80 -2.97
N SER A 161 17.38 -5.69 -2.00
CA SER A 161 17.54 -7.13 -2.16
C SER A 161 16.21 -7.83 -2.47
N GLY A 162 16.27 -9.08 -2.93
CA GLY A 162 15.06 -9.88 -3.16
C GLY A 162 14.23 -9.49 -4.39
N THR A 163 14.81 -8.72 -5.33
CA THR A 163 14.16 -8.27 -6.56
C THR A 163 14.62 -9.05 -7.79
N SER A 164 13.73 -9.31 -8.77
CA SER A 164 14.05 -9.97 -10.05
C SER A 164 14.34 -9.04 -11.21
N GLY A 165 14.11 -7.72 -11.07
CA GLY A 165 14.35 -6.77 -12.14
C GLY A 165 13.72 -5.41 -11.89
N THR A 166 14.07 -4.47 -12.77
CA THR A 166 13.55 -3.10 -12.80
C THR A 166 12.69 -2.92 -14.05
N PHE A 167 11.59 -2.19 -13.91
CA PHE A 167 10.61 -1.93 -14.95
C PHE A 167 10.40 -0.44 -15.06
N VAL A 168 10.25 0.06 -16.30
CA VAL A 168 9.84 1.44 -16.56
C VAL A 168 8.51 1.40 -17.29
N THR A 169 7.48 2.06 -16.75
CA THR A 169 6.11 1.97 -17.29
C THR A 169 5.45 3.34 -17.30
N LEU A 170 4.74 3.65 -18.38
CA LEU A 170 3.92 4.86 -18.48
C LEU A 170 2.92 4.87 -17.32
N TYR A 171 2.96 5.95 -16.54
CA TYR A 171 2.17 6.09 -15.35
C TYR A 171 0.94 6.97 -15.58
N HIS A 172 1.15 8.18 -16.09
CA HIS A 172 0.10 9.18 -16.30
C HIS A 172 0.51 10.17 -17.39
N SER A 173 -0.46 10.85 -18.00
CA SER A 173 -0.21 11.86 -19.02
C SER A 173 -0.89 13.19 -18.69
N HIS A 174 -0.26 14.28 -19.10
CA HIS A 174 -0.79 15.63 -19.04
C HIS A 174 -2.11 15.72 -19.85
N PRO A 175 -3.06 16.61 -19.51
CA PRO A 175 -4.31 16.78 -20.27
C PRO A 175 -4.11 17.02 -21.77
N THR A 176 -3.06 17.73 -22.18
CA THR A 176 -2.71 17.90 -23.60
C THR A 176 -1.69 16.88 -24.11
N GLY A 177 -1.21 15.98 -23.24
CA GLY A 177 -0.13 15.04 -23.51
C GLY A 177 1.25 15.64 -23.71
N ALA A 178 1.41 16.95 -23.48
CA ALA A 178 2.70 17.65 -23.52
C ALA A 178 3.72 17.14 -22.49
N ALA A 179 3.26 16.37 -21.50
CA ALA A 179 4.13 15.62 -20.61
C ALA A 179 3.52 14.27 -20.23
N ALA A 180 4.36 13.32 -19.86
CA ALA A 180 3.96 12.04 -19.31
C ALA A 180 4.93 11.59 -18.23
N VAL A 181 4.39 11.10 -17.12
CA VAL A 181 5.18 10.53 -16.03
C VAL A 181 5.36 9.04 -16.26
N TYR A 182 6.57 8.55 -16.01
CA TYR A 182 6.92 7.14 -16.01
C TYR A 182 7.36 6.72 -14.61
N GLU A 183 6.87 5.57 -14.17
CA GLU A 183 7.32 4.94 -12.94
C GLU A 183 8.46 3.99 -13.26
N VAL A 184 9.52 4.07 -12.44
CA VAL A 184 10.54 3.04 -12.31
C VAL A 184 10.17 2.18 -11.11
N SER A 185 9.93 0.88 -11.32
CA SER A 185 9.58 -0.06 -10.24
C SER A 185 10.48 -1.28 -10.22
N VAL A 186 10.64 -1.89 -9.05
CA VAL A 186 11.31 -3.19 -8.91
C VAL A 186 10.30 -4.28 -8.62
N GLN A 187 10.55 -5.46 -9.17
CA GLN A 187 9.71 -6.63 -8.94
C GLN A 187 10.30 -7.49 -7.82
N PHE A 188 9.53 -7.73 -6.77
CA PHE A 188 9.93 -8.61 -5.67
C PHE A 188 9.64 -10.08 -5.99
N ASN A 189 10.50 -10.96 -5.50
CA ASN A 189 10.38 -12.42 -5.64
C ASN A 189 9.50 -13.04 -4.55
N GLN A 190 8.36 -12.42 -4.26
CA GLN A 190 7.42 -12.93 -3.27
C GLN A 190 6.34 -13.76 -3.95
N VAL A 191 6.36 -15.07 -3.75
CA VAL A 191 5.39 -16.01 -4.38
C VAL A 191 3.95 -15.75 -3.93
N HIS A 192 3.76 -15.22 -2.72
CA HIS A 192 2.45 -15.08 -2.07
C HIS A 192 1.91 -13.63 -2.08
N ARG A 193 2.60 -12.64 -2.67
CA ARG A 193 2.12 -11.24 -2.72
C ARG A 193 2.15 -10.70 -4.14
N GLN A 194 1.53 -11.43 -5.06
CA GLN A 194 1.60 -11.08 -6.48
C GLN A 194 0.84 -9.80 -6.80
N PHE A 195 -0.24 -9.52 -6.07
CA PHE A 195 -1.06 -8.31 -6.22
C PHE A 195 -0.28 -6.98 -6.13
N TRP A 196 0.86 -6.98 -5.43
CA TRP A 196 1.77 -5.83 -5.34
C TRP A 196 3.24 -6.24 -5.51
N ARG A 197 3.47 -7.02 -6.57
CA ARG A 197 4.80 -7.55 -6.86
C ARG A 197 5.77 -6.47 -7.34
N ARG A 198 5.29 -5.45 -8.06
CA ARG A 198 6.10 -4.33 -8.54
C ARG A 198 5.85 -3.09 -7.67
N ARG A 199 6.91 -2.48 -7.17
CA ARG A 199 6.81 -1.34 -6.25
C ARG A 199 7.64 -0.17 -6.77
N PRO A 200 7.11 1.07 -6.73
CA PRO A 200 7.80 2.24 -7.24
C PRO A 200 9.08 2.49 -6.45
N VAL A 201 10.15 2.80 -7.18
CA VAL A 201 11.49 3.11 -6.68
C VAL A 201 12.15 4.23 -7.49
N GLY A 202 11.40 4.94 -8.34
CA GLY A 202 11.92 6.03 -9.14
C GLY A 202 10.85 6.59 -10.05
N TRP A 203 11.05 7.81 -10.50
CA TRP A 203 10.08 8.54 -11.32
C TRP A 203 10.80 9.35 -12.38
N LEU A 204 10.31 9.28 -13.61
CA LEU A 204 10.80 10.05 -14.75
C LEU A 204 9.66 10.87 -15.34
N GLU A 205 9.99 11.96 -16.00
CA GLU A 205 9.06 12.74 -16.82
C GLU A 205 9.58 12.84 -18.24
N VAL A 206 8.70 12.63 -19.20
CA VAL A 206 8.94 12.92 -20.61
C VAL A 206 8.13 14.16 -20.96
N THR A 207 8.78 15.21 -21.44
CA THR A 207 8.12 16.43 -21.92
C THR A 207 8.24 16.55 -23.44
N LEU A 208 7.21 17.11 -24.07
CA LEU A 208 7.09 17.36 -25.50
C LEU A 208 6.67 18.81 -25.73
N ALA A 209 7.33 19.47 -26.67
CA ALA A 209 7.00 20.83 -27.09
C ALA A 209 7.18 20.99 -28.60
N GLY A 210 6.40 21.89 -29.21
CA GLY A 210 6.49 22.18 -30.64
C GLY A 210 5.64 21.26 -31.52
N LEU A 211 5.72 21.48 -32.84
CA LEU A 211 4.95 20.77 -33.86
C LEU A 211 5.43 19.33 -34.01
N GLY A 212 4.56 18.42 -34.46
CA GLY A 212 4.92 17.00 -34.56
C GLY A 212 6.17 16.67 -35.37
N ALA A 213 6.59 17.49 -36.34
CA ALA A 213 7.84 17.30 -37.11
C ALA A 213 9.07 17.98 -36.48
N GLU A 214 8.84 18.98 -35.64
CA GLU A 214 9.86 19.82 -34.98
C GLU A 214 9.77 19.65 -33.45
N CYS A 215 9.27 18.50 -33.01
CA CYS A 215 9.00 18.27 -31.60
C CYS A 215 10.30 18.19 -30.81
N GLU A 216 10.42 19.03 -29.79
CA GLU A 216 11.46 18.94 -28.78
C GLU A 216 11.01 17.95 -27.71
N ILE A 217 11.86 17.00 -27.36
CA ILE A 217 11.55 15.94 -26.41
C ILE A 217 12.67 15.86 -25.38
N ALA A 218 12.31 15.84 -24.10
CA ALA A 218 13.26 15.69 -23.00
C ALA A 218 12.79 14.61 -22.04
N VAL A 219 13.76 13.88 -21.46
CA VAL A 219 13.51 12.93 -20.36
C VAL A 219 14.26 13.41 -19.13
N THR A 220 13.55 13.60 -18.02
CA THR A 220 14.13 14.06 -16.76
C THR A 220 13.87 13.05 -15.64
N VAL A 221 14.79 12.97 -14.68
CA VAL A 221 14.56 12.22 -13.43
C VAL A 221 13.82 13.12 -12.46
N LEU A 222 12.60 12.74 -12.09
CA LEU A 222 11.83 13.43 -11.06
C LEU A 222 12.25 12.99 -9.67
N LYS A 223 12.43 11.68 -9.48
CA LYS A 223 12.87 11.09 -8.21
C LYS A 223 13.82 9.93 -8.47
N THR A 224 14.96 9.97 -7.81
CA THR A 224 15.86 8.81 -7.68
C THR A 224 15.24 7.77 -6.73
N ARG A 225 15.89 6.62 -6.56
CA ARG A 225 15.44 5.61 -5.59
C ARG A 225 15.46 6.10 -4.16
N GLU A 226 16.55 6.71 -3.72
CA GLU A 226 16.66 7.31 -2.39
C GLU A 226 15.51 8.30 -2.13
N GLN A 227 15.22 9.19 -3.08
CA GLN A 227 14.14 10.16 -2.93
C GLN A 227 12.75 9.51 -2.97
N THR A 228 12.59 8.46 -3.76
CA THR A 228 11.30 7.75 -3.87
C THR A 228 10.97 7.02 -2.59
N LEU A 229 11.94 6.33 -1.98
CA LEU A 229 11.74 5.49 -0.78
C LEU A 229 11.49 6.30 0.50
N GLY A 230 11.62 7.62 0.47
CA GLY A 230 11.40 8.47 1.64
C GLY A 230 12.46 8.30 2.72
N THR A 231 12.10 8.63 3.96
CA THR A 231 13.00 8.61 5.12
C THR A 231 12.46 7.64 6.17
N PRO A 232 13.25 6.67 6.65
CA PRO A 232 12.82 5.78 7.72
C PRO A 232 12.74 6.54 9.06
N VAL A 233 11.79 6.13 9.89
CA VAL A 233 11.61 6.56 11.28
C VAL A 233 11.97 5.37 12.16
N ARG A 234 12.86 5.62 13.14
CA ARG A 234 13.23 4.65 14.15
C ARG A 234 13.60 5.35 15.44
N SER A 235 12.90 5.03 16.51
CA SER A 235 13.31 5.32 17.87
C SER A 235 13.11 4.09 18.74
N TRP A 236 13.87 4.01 19.82
CA TRP A 236 13.80 2.91 20.76
C TRP A 236 13.34 3.42 22.12
N PHE A 237 12.62 2.56 22.84
CA PHE A 237 12.42 2.70 24.26
C PHE A 237 13.75 2.56 25.03
N ASP A 238 13.74 2.99 26.28
CA ASP A 238 14.80 2.74 27.24
C ASP A 238 14.57 1.42 27.98
N LEU A 239 15.64 0.65 28.16
CA LEU A 239 15.65 -0.59 28.95
C LEU A 239 16.47 -0.40 30.22
N ALA A 240 15.88 -0.78 31.36
CA ALA A 240 16.61 -0.96 32.61
C ALA A 240 16.47 -2.42 33.05
N GLU A 241 17.59 -3.10 33.31
CA GLU A 241 17.55 -4.48 33.79
C GLU A 241 16.96 -4.55 35.21
N ASP A 242 16.11 -5.54 35.44
CA ASP A 242 15.54 -5.87 36.75
C ASP A 242 15.59 -7.38 36.98
N ASN A 243 16.81 -7.89 36.94
CA ASN A 243 17.11 -9.31 37.04
C ASN A 243 17.24 -9.73 38.51
N TYR A 244 16.88 -10.97 38.81
CA TYR A 244 17.12 -11.58 40.13
C TYR A 244 18.12 -12.72 40.02
N TYR A 245 19.10 -12.73 40.92
CA TYR A 245 20.19 -13.70 40.96
C TYR A 245 20.20 -14.42 42.30
N ARG A 246 20.56 -15.70 42.29
CA ARG A 246 21.00 -16.46 43.44
C ARG A 246 22.50 -16.29 43.61
N ALA A 247 22.94 -15.71 44.71
CA ALA A 247 24.34 -15.67 45.13
C ALA A 247 24.65 -16.91 46.00
N SER A 248 25.71 -17.65 45.68
CA SER A 248 26.17 -18.81 46.46
C SER A 248 27.39 -18.41 47.30
N ASN A 249 27.20 -18.31 48.61
CA ASN A 249 28.22 -17.83 49.52
C ASN A 249 29.25 -18.94 49.83
N PRO A 250 30.51 -18.59 50.17
CA PRO A 250 31.55 -19.58 50.49
C PRO A 250 31.23 -20.49 51.68
N ASP A 251 30.33 -20.09 52.57
CA ASP A 251 29.87 -20.89 53.73
C ASP A 251 28.76 -21.89 53.36
N GLY A 252 28.40 -21.97 52.07
CA GLY A 252 27.37 -22.84 51.54
C GLY A 252 25.95 -22.27 51.63
N THR A 253 25.75 -21.11 52.27
CA THR A 253 24.47 -20.38 52.24
C THR A 253 24.23 -19.76 50.87
N SER A 254 23.00 -19.33 50.59
CA SER A 254 22.72 -18.53 49.40
C SER A 254 21.74 -17.41 49.66
N SER A 255 21.85 -16.33 48.89
CA SER A 255 20.95 -15.18 48.97
C SER A 255 20.38 -14.81 47.61
N ILE A 256 19.27 -14.06 47.60
CA ILE A 256 18.67 -13.48 46.40
C ILE A 256 19.04 -11.99 46.33
N THR A 257 19.51 -11.54 45.16
CA THR A 257 19.89 -10.14 44.91
C THR A 257 19.47 -9.68 43.52
N GLN A 258 19.18 -8.38 43.35
CA GLN A 258 18.89 -7.77 42.06
C GLN A 258 20.15 -7.30 41.31
N THR A 259 21.27 -7.17 42.01
CA THR A 259 22.56 -6.87 41.39
C THR A 259 23.34 -8.16 41.18
N GLN A 260 23.85 -8.36 39.96
CA GLN A 260 24.71 -9.48 39.64
C GLN A 260 25.93 -9.53 40.60
N PRO A 261 26.11 -10.60 41.39
CA PRO A 261 27.23 -10.70 42.31
C PRO A 261 28.58 -10.73 41.61
N VAL A 262 29.58 -10.08 42.22
CA VAL A 262 30.97 -10.09 41.75
C VAL A 262 31.85 -10.86 42.75
N GLY A 263 32.64 -11.81 42.26
CA GLY A 263 33.60 -12.56 43.08
C GLY A 263 33.01 -13.72 43.89
N ILE A 264 31.73 -14.05 43.70
CA ILE A 264 31.07 -15.25 44.22
C ILE A 264 30.28 -15.94 43.11
N ASP A 265 30.04 -17.24 43.25
CA ASP A 265 29.26 -18.01 42.29
C ASP A 265 27.80 -17.55 42.32
N TRP A 266 27.17 -17.44 41.15
CA TRP A 266 25.77 -17.02 41.06
C TRP A 266 25.01 -17.74 39.95
N THR A 267 23.68 -17.69 40.03
CA THR A 267 22.77 -18.22 39.01
C THR A 267 21.64 -17.22 38.78
N LEU A 268 21.29 -16.96 37.51
CA LEU A 268 20.15 -16.11 37.16
C LEU A 268 18.85 -16.85 37.50
N LEU A 269 18.05 -16.28 38.40
CA LEU A 269 16.76 -16.85 38.78
C LEU A 269 15.66 -16.36 37.86
N VAL A 270 15.54 -15.04 37.69
CA VAL A 270 14.53 -14.39 36.85
C VAL A 270 15.18 -13.29 36.04
N ARG A 271 14.81 -13.19 34.77
CA ARG A 271 15.19 -12.10 33.86
C ARG A 271 13.98 -11.21 33.60
N HIS A 272 14.16 -9.91 33.78
CA HIS A 272 13.15 -8.90 33.43
C HIS A 272 13.84 -7.60 33.02
N ASN A 273 13.20 -6.83 32.14
CA ASN A 273 13.61 -5.47 31.83
C ASN A 273 12.44 -4.54 32.05
N ILE A 274 12.67 -3.48 32.80
CA ILE A 274 11.75 -2.35 32.89
C ILE A 274 11.87 -1.57 31.58
N VAL A 275 10.76 -1.49 30.86
CA VAL A 275 10.66 -0.74 29.61
C VAL A 275 10.04 0.63 29.89
N SER A 276 10.68 1.69 29.40
CA SER A 276 10.15 3.05 29.54
C SER A 276 10.32 3.87 28.26
N GLY A 277 9.43 4.84 28.06
CA GLY A 277 9.41 5.67 26.86
C GLY A 277 8.58 5.09 25.72
N THR A 278 8.92 5.52 24.51
CA THR A 278 8.15 5.25 23.28
C THR A 278 9.06 4.63 22.23
N GLU A 279 8.57 3.55 21.61
CA GLU A 279 9.18 2.94 20.43
C GLU A 279 8.49 3.45 19.17
N GLU A 280 9.26 3.82 18.15
CA GLU A 280 8.70 4.19 16.84
C GLU A 280 9.37 3.43 15.71
N TYR A 281 8.56 2.93 14.77
CA TYR A 281 9.02 2.36 13.51
C TYR A 281 8.20 2.92 12.36
N GLY A 282 8.83 3.24 11.23
CA GLY A 282 8.08 3.71 10.09
C GLY A 282 8.89 4.35 9.00
N PHE A 283 8.20 5.09 8.15
CA PHE A 283 8.80 5.96 7.16
C PHE A 283 7.88 7.11 6.82
N THR A 284 8.47 8.17 6.27
CA THR A 284 7.74 9.31 5.73
C THR A 284 8.17 9.57 4.28
N GLY A 285 7.24 9.95 3.43
CA GLY A 285 7.50 10.44 2.08
C GLY A 285 7.75 9.36 1.04
N TYR A 286 7.23 8.13 1.22
CA TYR A 286 7.36 7.10 0.20
C TYR A 286 6.51 7.48 -1.03
N VAL A 287 7.15 7.86 -2.14
CA VAL A 287 6.46 8.31 -3.36
C VAL A 287 5.90 7.12 -4.14
N VAL A 288 4.59 6.99 -4.07
CA VAL A 288 3.84 5.86 -4.65
C VAL A 288 3.07 6.21 -5.91
N GLY A 289 3.05 7.50 -6.25
CA GLY A 289 2.26 8.00 -7.34
C GLY A 289 2.63 9.41 -7.77
N MET A 290 2.38 9.71 -9.04
CA MET A 290 2.41 11.06 -9.58
C MET A 290 1.34 11.20 -10.66
N PHE A 291 0.60 12.30 -10.67
CA PHE A 291 -0.43 12.55 -11.68
C PHE A 291 -0.50 14.03 -12.04
N TYR A 292 -1.12 14.36 -13.16
CA TYR A 292 -1.48 15.71 -13.58
C TYR A 292 -2.97 15.88 -13.36
N ASP A 293 -3.38 16.99 -12.76
CA ASP A 293 -4.78 17.37 -12.67
C ASP A 293 -5.33 17.89 -14.01
N ALA A 294 -6.59 18.33 -14.01
CA ALA A 294 -7.24 18.90 -15.19
C ALA A 294 -6.59 20.20 -15.69
N THR A 295 -5.86 20.91 -14.82
CA THR A 295 -5.14 22.14 -15.19
C THR A 295 -3.76 21.87 -15.77
N GLY A 296 -3.28 20.62 -15.67
CA GLY A 296 -1.95 20.22 -16.12
C GLY A 296 -0.87 20.34 -15.05
N VAL A 297 -1.25 20.65 -13.80
CA VAL A 297 -0.30 20.70 -12.68
C VAL A 297 0.01 19.28 -12.23
N ARG A 298 1.29 18.97 -12.07
CA ARG A 298 1.75 17.68 -11.55
C ARG A 298 1.65 17.65 -10.02
N HIS A 299 1.03 16.62 -9.51
CA HIS A 299 0.87 16.29 -8.10
C HIS A 299 1.65 15.02 -7.75
N GLU A 300 2.21 15.00 -6.55
CA GLU A 300 2.91 13.85 -5.96
C GLU A 300 2.03 13.18 -4.92
N VAL A 301 1.99 11.84 -4.93
CA VAL A 301 1.29 11.04 -3.93
C VAL A 301 2.31 10.28 -3.10
N THR A 302 2.30 10.52 -1.79
CA THR A 302 3.21 9.88 -0.84
C THR A 302 2.47 9.09 0.23
N LEU A 303 3.16 8.12 0.81
CA LEU A 303 2.77 7.43 2.02
C LEU A 303 3.69 7.78 3.18
N ASP A 304 3.08 7.95 4.34
CA ASP A 304 3.74 7.95 5.63
C ASP A 304 3.17 6.80 6.45
N GLU A 305 4.03 5.91 6.97
CA GLU A 305 3.64 4.80 7.84
C GLU A 305 4.37 4.96 9.16
N LEU A 306 3.66 4.85 10.29
CA LEU A 306 4.24 4.98 11.62
C LEU A 306 3.56 4.03 12.61
N ALA A 307 4.33 3.14 13.22
CA ALA A 307 3.95 2.38 14.40
C ALA A 307 4.60 3.03 15.62
N VAL A 308 3.79 3.33 16.64
CA VAL A 308 4.21 3.94 17.90
C VAL A 308 3.78 3.01 19.04
N THR A 309 4.72 2.52 19.84
CA THR A 309 4.45 1.69 21.02
C THR A 309 4.79 2.47 22.29
N GLU A 310 3.80 2.66 23.15
CA GLU A 310 3.90 3.32 24.44
C GLU A 310 3.76 2.29 25.56
N TYR A 311 4.74 2.24 26.46
CA TYR A 311 4.70 1.37 27.64
C TYR A 311 4.16 2.18 28.82
N SER A 312 2.97 1.81 29.29
CA SER A 312 2.23 2.54 30.34
C SER A 312 2.45 1.95 31.74
N LEU A 313 2.79 0.67 31.82
CA LEU A 313 3.11 -0.06 33.04
C LEU A 313 4.21 -1.07 32.70
N SER A 314 5.41 -0.88 33.22
CA SER A 314 6.45 -1.90 33.31
C SER A 314 7.06 -1.70 34.69
N ALA A 315 6.40 -2.29 35.69
CA ALA A 315 6.82 -2.14 37.07
C ALA A 315 7.99 -3.09 37.36
N PRO A 316 8.87 -2.76 38.31
CA PRO A 316 9.84 -3.72 38.81
C PRO A 316 9.15 -5.01 39.26
N VAL A 317 9.76 -6.15 38.98
CA VAL A 317 9.35 -7.46 39.46
C VAL A 317 9.31 -7.44 40.99
N VAL A 318 8.21 -7.95 41.54
CA VAL A 318 8.01 -8.05 42.97
C VAL A 318 8.35 -9.46 43.41
N HIS A 319 9.46 -9.62 44.14
CA HIS A 319 9.80 -10.89 44.78
C HIS A 319 9.07 -11.07 46.11
N THR A 320 8.40 -12.21 46.29
CA THR A 320 7.79 -12.65 47.56
C THR A 320 8.41 -13.97 48.03
N GLY A 321 9.03 -13.96 49.21
CA GLY A 321 9.66 -15.14 49.79
C GLY A 321 10.89 -14.82 50.66
N PRO A 322 11.57 -15.84 51.21
CA PRO A 322 12.85 -15.66 51.86
C PRO A 322 13.90 -15.14 50.87
N THR A 323 14.78 -14.23 51.30
CA THR A 323 15.92 -13.77 50.49
C THR A 323 17.23 -14.41 50.91
N GLU A 324 17.23 -15.18 52.00
CA GLU A 324 18.40 -15.84 52.59
C GLU A 324 18.07 -17.32 52.86
N PHE A 325 18.99 -18.20 52.49
CA PHE A 325 18.80 -19.65 52.54
C PHE A 325 20.00 -20.30 53.22
N GLY A 326 19.74 -21.15 54.20
CA GLY A 326 20.77 -21.94 54.87
C GLY A 326 21.50 -22.90 53.93
N ALA A 327 22.63 -23.44 54.36
CA ALA A 327 23.41 -24.35 53.54
C ALA A 327 22.59 -25.57 53.09
N GLY A 328 22.54 -25.80 51.77
CA GLY A 328 21.78 -26.89 51.16
C GLY A 328 20.25 -26.72 51.17
N VAL A 329 19.73 -25.59 51.66
CA VAL A 329 18.29 -25.28 51.60
C VAL A 329 17.94 -24.83 50.16
N PRO A 330 16.99 -25.48 49.49
CA PRO A 330 16.57 -25.07 48.15
C PRO A 330 15.96 -23.66 48.14
N VAL A 331 16.19 -22.91 47.06
CA VAL A 331 15.59 -21.58 46.88
C VAL A 331 14.09 -21.73 46.67
N THR A 332 13.31 -20.91 47.37
CA THR A 332 11.86 -20.83 47.21
C THR A 332 11.43 -19.37 47.15
N GLY A 333 10.47 -19.05 46.28
CA GLY A 333 9.96 -17.69 46.12
C GLY A 333 9.05 -17.55 44.90
N THR A 334 8.32 -16.45 44.85
CA THR A 334 7.56 -16.01 43.67
C THR A 334 8.07 -14.66 43.18
N TRP A 335 7.94 -14.42 41.88
CA TRP A 335 8.30 -13.19 41.20
C TRP A 335 7.10 -12.77 40.37
N ASP A 336 6.49 -11.68 40.77
CA ASP A 336 5.28 -11.14 40.16
C ASP A 336 5.63 -9.94 39.26
N CYS A 337 5.09 -9.93 38.04
CA CYS A 337 5.26 -8.87 37.07
C CYS A 337 3.90 -8.48 36.51
N GLU A 338 3.63 -7.17 36.45
CA GLU A 338 2.47 -6.60 35.77
C GLU A 338 2.95 -5.65 34.69
N GLU A 339 2.40 -5.77 33.49
CA GLU A 339 2.71 -4.91 32.37
C GLU A 339 1.47 -4.42 31.64
N ALA A 340 1.59 -3.23 31.07
CA ALA A 340 0.60 -2.68 30.17
C ALA A 340 1.26 -1.78 29.13
N TRP A 341 0.93 -2.00 27.87
CA TRP A 341 1.45 -1.22 26.75
C TRP A 341 0.36 -1.00 25.71
N SER A 342 0.55 -0.01 24.84
CA SER A 342 -0.29 0.20 23.68
C SER A 342 0.56 0.50 22.45
N SER A 343 0.22 -0.08 21.31
CA SER A 343 0.87 0.16 20.03
C SER A 343 -0.16 0.66 19.04
N THR A 344 0.10 1.80 18.40
CA THR A 344 -0.74 2.39 17.36
C THR A 344 0.03 2.44 16.05
N TRP A 345 -0.53 1.83 15.01
CA TRP A 345 -0.01 1.93 13.66
C TRP A 345 -0.90 2.87 12.83
N THR A 346 -0.27 3.77 12.09
CA THR A 346 -0.93 4.74 11.22
C THR A 346 -0.33 4.68 9.81
N LEU A 347 -1.19 4.74 8.80
CA LEU A 347 -0.79 4.96 7.40
C LEU A 347 -1.54 6.16 6.85
N THR A 348 -0.79 7.17 6.43
CA THR A 348 -1.32 8.41 5.86
C THR A 348 -0.96 8.49 4.38
N VAL A 349 -1.95 8.82 3.56
CA VAL A 349 -1.79 9.11 2.14
C VAL A 349 -1.82 10.62 1.97
N ASN A 350 -0.77 11.17 1.37
CA ASN A 350 -0.68 12.60 1.08
C ASN A 350 -0.75 12.86 -0.42
N VAL A 351 -1.31 14.00 -0.80
CA VAL A 351 -1.16 14.63 -2.12
C VAL A 351 -0.46 15.96 -1.91
N ASP A 352 0.74 16.12 -2.49
CA ASP A 352 1.60 17.31 -2.29
C ASP A 352 1.82 17.66 -0.82
N ALA A 353 2.14 16.65 0.00
CA ALA A 353 2.31 16.75 1.45
C ALA A 353 1.04 17.18 2.22
N VAL A 354 -0.14 17.20 1.58
CA VAL A 354 -1.42 17.41 2.24
C VAL A 354 -2.08 16.04 2.47
N PRO A 355 -2.40 15.65 3.73
CA PRO A 355 -3.05 14.38 4.01
C PRO A 355 -4.46 14.36 3.41
N VAL A 356 -4.75 13.34 2.60
CA VAL A 356 -6.06 13.13 1.95
C VAL A 356 -6.79 11.91 2.47
N ALA A 357 -6.09 11.00 3.14
CA ALA A 357 -6.64 9.81 3.76
C ALA A 357 -5.69 9.33 4.86
N SER A 358 -6.23 8.77 5.94
CA SER A 358 -5.44 8.12 6.98
C SER A 358 -6.15 6.89 7.53
N TYR A 359 -5.37 5.87 7.83
CA TYR A 359 -5.77 4.62 8.46
C TYR A 359 -5.04 4.50 9.78
N ALA A 360 -5.74 4.07 10.82
CA ALA A 360 -5.11 3.77 12.09
C ALA A 360 -5.67 2.47 12.67
N ILE A 361 -4.80 1.69 13.29
CA ILE A 361 -5.17 0.59 14.16
C ILE A 361 -4.36 0.66 15.43
N SER A 362 -4.91 0.16 16.52
CA SER A 362 -4.15 0.04 17.76
C SER A 362 -4.38 -1.29 18.46
N ILE A 363 -3.39 -1.68 19.25
CA ILE A 363 -3.43 -2.80 20.18
C ILE A 363 -3.08 -2.23 21.54
N SER A 364 -3.81 -2.58 22.58
CA SER A 364 -3.40 -2.36 23.97
C SER A 364 -3.43 -3.66 24.72
N GLU A 365 -2.38 -3.95 25.48
CA GLU A 365 -2.28 -5.19 26.24
C GLU A 365 -2.09 -4.89 27.72
N THR A 366 -2.67 -5.74 28.55
CA THR A 366 -2.37 -5.85 29.97
C THR A 366 -2.01 -7.30 30.27
N SER A 367 -0.91 -7.54 30.97
CA SER A 367 -0.46 -8.87 31.36
C SER A 367 -0.07 -8.92 32.83
N SER A 368 -0.22 -10.11 33.42
CA SER A 368 0.25 -10.45 34.75
C SER A 368 0.93 -11.81 34.67
N GLU A 369 2.17 -11.89 35.11
CA GLU A 369 2.98 -13.10 35.12
C GLU A 369 3.54 -13.32 36.53
N GLN A 370 3.45 -14.55 37.03
CA GLN A 370 4.04 -15.00 38.28
C GLN A 370 4.94 -16.20 38.02
N TYR A 371 6.24 -16.02 38.20
CA TYR A 371 7.21 -17.11 38.20
C TYR A 371 7.40 -17.63 39.61
N ALA A 372 7.30 -18.94 39.84
CA ALA A 372 7.51 -19.57 41.14
C ALA A 372 8.60 -20.63 41.08
N ILE A 373 9.51 -20.58 42.04
CA ILE A 373 10.53 -21.60 42.30
C ILE A 373 10.15 -22.29 43.62
N ASN A 374 9.92 -23.60 43.59
CA ASN A 374 9.49 -24.39 44.74
C ASN A 374 10.57 -25.40 45.14
N GLY A 375 11.78 -24.91 45.37
CA GLY A 375 12.90 -25.73 45.82
C GLY A 375 13.43 -26.65 44.72
N ASN A 376 13.27 -27.97 44.91
CA ASN A 376 13.69 -28.97 43.92
C ASN A 376 12.57 -29.32 42.94
N ASP A 377 11.36 -28.81 43.14
CA ASP A 377 10.25 -29.03 42.23
C ASP A 377 10.44 -28.21 40.94
N PRO A 378 9.87 -28.66 39.81
CA PRO A 378 9.87 -27.89 38.58
C PRO A 378 9.33 -26.47 38.81
N THR A 379 9.95 -25.49 38.17
CA THR A 379 9.47 -24.10 38.23
C THR A 379 8.11 -24.00 37.56
N THR A 380 7.29 -23.07 38.02
CA THR A 380 5.96 -22.83 37.44
C THR A 380 5.82 -21.38 37.05
N LEU A 381 5.32 -21.13 35.84
CA LEU A 381 4.90 -19.82 35.39
C LEU A 381 3.37 -19.80 35.35
N THR A 382 2.75 -18.94 36.15
CA THR A 382 1.33 -18.60 36.03
C THR A 382 1.22 -17.32 35.24
N TYR A 383 0.35 -17.26 34.24
CA TYR A 383 0.19 -16.07 33.42
C TYR A 383 -1.28 -15.77 33.16
N ALA A 384 -1.59 -14.50 32.96
CA ALA A 384 -2.84 -14.02 32.40
C ALA A 384 -2.54 -12.77 31.55
N TYR A 385 -3.08 -12.70 30.33
CA TYR A 385 -2.99 -11.51 29.52
C TYR A 385 -4.29 -11.23 28.78
N ARG A 386 -4.46 -9.97 28.39
CA ARG A 386 -5.54 -9.50 27.54
C ARG A 386 -5.00 -8.44 26.59
N SER A 387 -5.23 -8.62 25.30
CA SER A 387 -4.89 -7.67 24.24
C SER A 387 -6.17 -7.20 23.55
N ASP A 388 -6.48 -5.91 23.64
CA ASP A 388 -7.62 -5.24 23.01
C ASP A 388 -7.18 -4.58 21.69
N TYR A 389 -7.95 -4.78 20.62
CA TYR A 389 -7.64 -4.30 19.26
C TYR A 389 -8.67 -3.25 18.82
N THR A 390 -8.20 -2.14 18.24
CA THR A 390 -9.07 -1.07 17.72
C THR A 390 -8.83 -0.83 16.23
N PRO A 391 -9.89 -0.78 15.40
CA PRO A 391 -11.30 -1.05 15.74
C PRO A 391 -11.62 -2.54 15.75
N GLY A 392 -11.99 -3.16 16.88
CA GLY A 392 -12.23 -4.60 16.83
C GLY A 392 -12.47 -5.33 18.15
N SER A 393 -11.82 -6.50 18.23
CA SER A 393 -12.02 -7.56 19.22
C SER A 393 -10.98 -7.47 20.33
N TYR A 394 -11.01 -8.40 21.27
CA TYR A 394 -9.90 -8.67 22.18
C TYR A 394 -9.49 -10.14 22.09
N ILE A 395 -8.30 -10.45 22.62
CA ILE A 395 -7.81 -11.80 22.93
C ILE A 395 -7.52 -11.81 24.43
N GLU A 396 -7.86 -12.89 25.11
CA GLU A 396 -7.42 -13.15 26.49
C GLU A 396 -7.04 -14.61 26.64
N ASP A 397 -6.01 -14.88 27.43
CA ASP A 397 -5.61 -16.23 27.81
C ASP A 397 -5.02 -16.21 29.23
N SER A 398 -5.09 -17.35 29.91
CA SER A 398 -4.48 -17.54 31.21
C SER A 398 -4.15 -19.01 31.43
N GLY A 399 -3.05 -19.28 32.13
CA GLY A 399 -2.59 -20.65 32.30
C GLY A 399 -1.47 -20.81 33.31
N VAL A 400 -1.06 -22.06 33.48
CA VAL A 400 0.09 -22.46 34.29
C VAL A 400 0.98 -23.37 33.46
N VAL A 401 2.25 -23.01 33.32
CA VAL A 401 3.28 -23.80 32.62
C VAL A 401 4.25 -24.34 33.65
N THR A 402 4.45 -25.66 33.65
CA THR A 402 5.48 -26.33 34.45
C THR A 402 6.75 -26.48 33.64
N ASP A 403 7.89 -26.09 34.22
CA ASP A 403 9.21 -26.04 33.58
C ASP A 403 9.18 -25.28 32.25
N PRO A 404 8.90 -23.96 32.27
CA PRO A 404 8.71 -23.16 31.05
C PRO A 404 9.95 -23.06 30.14
N GLY A 405 11.10 -23.60 30.55
CA GLY A 405 12.35 -23.60 29.77
C GLY A 405 13.00 -22.22 29.60
N SER A 406 12.34 -21.16 30.09
CA SER A 406 12.78 -19.77 30.12
C SER A 406 12.42 -19.17 31.48
N ASN A 407 13.31 -18.32 32.02
CA ASN A 407 13.08 -17.57 33.25
C ASN A 407 12.82 -16.09 32.99
N VAL A 408 12.33 -15.75 31.80
CA VAL A 408 12.00 -14.38 31.40
C VAL A 408 10.56 -14.05 31.81
N LEU A 409 10.39 -12.91 32.49
CA LEU A 409 9.11 -12.30 32.83
C LEU A 409 8.89 -11.00 32.01
N GLY A 410 7.64 -10.72 31.65
CA GLY A 410 7.22 -9.46 31.03
C GLY A 410 7.52 -9.35 29.53
N SER A 411 7.44 -10.46 28.79
CA SER A 411 7.63 -10.40 27.32
C SER A 411 7.11 -11.62 26.55
N GLN A 412 6.51 -12.61 27.23
CA GLN A 412 6.15 -13.86 26.55
C GLN A 412 5.02 -13.69 25.54
N HIS A 413 4.20 -12.64 25.71
CA HIS A 413 2.98 -12.43 24.93
C HIS A 413 2.92 -11.07 24.22
N ALA A 414 3.93 -10.21 24.36
CA ALA A 414 3.92 -8.87 23.78
C ALA A 414 3.92 -8.92 22.24
N VAL A 415 2.87 -8.37 21.62
CA VAL A 415 2.73 -8.24 20.16
C VAL A 415 2.76 -6.76 19.77
N SER A 416 3.94 -6.19 19.53
CA SER A 416 4.02 -4.82 19.01
C SER A 416 3.80 -4.76 17.50
N LEU A 417 3.26 -3.61 17.04
CA LEU A 417 3.16 -3.30 15.62
C LEU A 417 4.52 -2.79 15.14
N PHE A 418 4.99 -3.31 14.00
CA PHE A 418 6.25 -2.87 13.37
C PHE A 418 5.98 -2.25 12.02
N ALA A 419 6.89 -1.42 11.53
CA ALA A 419 6.90 -0.94 10.15
C ALA A 419 8.32 -1.05 9.59
N ALA A 420 8.53 -0.68 8.32
CA ALA A 420 9.87 -0.64 7.76
C ALA A 420 10.76 0.33 8.55
N ASP A 421 11.94 -0.11 8.97
CA ASP A 421 12.88 0.66 9.79
C ASP A 421 14.16 1.06 9.04
N THR A 422 14.23 0.70 7.76
CA THR A 422 15.34 1.02 6.85
C THR A 422 14.77 1.50 5.52
N GLN A 423 15.51 2.36 4.83
CA GLN A 423 15.06 2.91 3.56
C GLN A 423 14.86 1.83 2.48
N ALA A 424 15.78 0.85 2.38
CA ALA A 424 15.60 -0.31 1.51
C ALA A 424 14.39 -1.18 1.92
N GLY A 425 14.08 -1.16 3.21
CA GLY A 425 12.94 -1.83 3.84
C GLY A 425 11.58 -1.25 3.44
N VAL A 426 11.50 0.06 3.10
CA VAL A 426 10.24 0.76 2.82
C VAL A 426 9.47 0.07 1.70
N ALA A 427 10.14 -0.17 0.57
CA ALA A 427 9.51 -0.90 -0.51
C ALA A 427 9.20 -2.34 -0.13
N THR A 428 9.99 -3.05 0.70
CA THR A 428 9.77 -4.47 1.03
C THR A 428 8.67 -4.72 2.05
N ASN A 429 8.51 -3.81 3.02
CA ASN A 429 7.88 -4.05 4.32
C ASN A 429 6.76 -3.03 4.64
N LEU A 430 5.94 -2.68 3.66
CA LEU A 430 4.70 -1.95 3.93
C LEU A 430 3.76 -2.84 4.77
N GLY A 431 3.45 -2.40 6.00
CA GLY A 431 2.65 -3.12 7.00
C GLY A 431 3.37 -4.28 7.71
N ALA A 432 4.51 -4.02 8.37
CA ALA A 432 5.40 -4.98 9.06
C ALA A 432 5.94 -6.14 8.20
N SER A 433 7.27 -6.23 8.09
CA SER A 433 8.12 -7.45 8.02
C SER A 433 7.57 -8.76 7.40
N GLY A 434 6.70 -8.71 6.40
CA GLY A 434 6.06 -9.91 5.90
C GLY A 434 5.06 -10.59 6.86
N ALA A 435 4.75 -10.00 8.02
CA ALA A 435 3.97 -10.63 9.09
C ALA A 435 2.67 -9.87 9.34
N LEU A 436 1.61 -10.32 8.66
CA LEU A 436 0.33 -10.68 9.25
C LEU A 436 0.19 -10.23 10.72
N TYR A 437 -0.35 -9.05 10.99
CA TYR A 437 -0.64 -8.71 12.39
C TYR A 437 -1.74 -9.63 12.86
N PRO A 438 -1.55 -10.49 13.87
CA PRO A 438 -2.67 -11.21 14.46
C PRO A 438 -3.63 -10.17 15.04
N TRP A 439 -4.76 -10.00 14.34
CA TRP A 439 -5.80 -9.01 14.64
C TRP A 439 -6.78 -9.53 15.68
N ALA A 440 -6.95 -10.85 15.73
CA ALA A 440 -7.65 -11.56 16.79
C ALA A 440 -7.35 -13.05 16.66
N TYR A 441 -6.99 -13.68 17.78
CA TYR A 441 -7.00 -15.12 17.95
C TYR A 441 -8.33 -15.48 18.62
N THR A 442 -9.18 -16.20 17.90
CA THR A 442 -10.15 -17.07 18.58
C THR A 442 -9.59 -18.49 18.51
N PRO A 443 -9.91 -19.40 19.44
CA PRO A 443 -9.35 -20.75 19.49
C PRO A 443 -9.38 -21.56 18.17
N ASN A 444 -10.09 -21.09 17.14
CA ASN A 444 -10.24 -21.74 15.84
C ASN A 444 -10.02 -20.81 14.62
N THR A 445 -9.70 -19.53 14.79
CA THR A 445 -9.55 -18.59 13.66
C THR A 445 -8.46 -17.59 13.93
N LEU A 446 -7.46 -17.60 13.05
CA LEU A 446 -6.41 -16.58 12.99
C LEU A 446 -6.93 -15.44 12.10
N ARG A 447 -7.26 -14.31 12.72
CA ARG A 447 -7.55 -13.08 11.98
C ARG A 447 -6.28 -12.28 11.86
N LEU A 448 -6.06 -11.74 10.69
CA LEU A 448 -4.85 -11.03 10.37
C LEU A 448 -5.22 -9.70 9.70
N LEU A 449 -4.34 -8.71 9.78
CA LEU A 449 -4.50 -7.43 9.06
C LEU A 449 -3.36 -7.25 8.06
N GLN A 450 -3.68 -6.72 6.88
CA GLN A 450 -2.70 -6.46 5.84
C GLN A 450 -2.99 -5.15 5.09
N VAL A 451 -1.95 -4.34 4.91
CA VAL A 451 -1.99 -3.20 3.99
C VAL A 451 -1.98 -3.75 2.57
N CYS A 452 -3.03 -3.42 1.81
CA CYS A 452 -3.22 -3.87 0.44
C CYS A 452 -3.34 -2.66 -0.47
N PRO A 453 -2.22 -2.13 -0.96
CA PRO A 453 -2.30 -1.16 -2.02
C PRO A 453 -2.36 -1.86 -3.35
N TYR A 454 -3.31 -1.40 -4.12
CA TYR A 454 -3.65 -1.99 -5.38
C TYR A 454 -3.66 -0.92 -6.44
N ARG A 455 -3.06 -1.26 -7.58
CA ARG A 455 -2.86 -0.35 -8.70
C ARG A 455 -3.59 -0.92 -9.90
N TYR A 456 -4.88 -0.63 -9.99
CA TYR A 456 -5.68 -0.83 -11.20
C TYR A 456 -6.23 0.50 -11.65
N ALA A 457 -5.75 0.97 -12.81
CA ALA A 457 -6.25 2.15 -13.52
C ALA A 457 -6.34 3.44 -12.67
N ASN A 458 -5.84 3.46 -11.43
CA ASN A 458 -5.97 4.48 -10.41
C ASN A 458 -5.08 4.11 -9.21
N GLN A 459 -4.77 5.09 -8.37
CA GLN A 459 -4.05 4.89 -7.10
C GLN A 459 -5.05 4.82 -5.96
N LEU A 460 -5.04 3.74 -5.18
CA LEU A 460 -5.46 3.85 -3.78
C LEU A 460 -4.79 2.76 -2.92
N PHE A 461 -4.54 3.16 -1.69
CA PHE A 461 -3.98 2.38 -0.60
C PHE A 461 -5.09 2.02 0.36
N GLY A 462 -5.12 0.78 0.85
CA GLY A 462 -6.18 0.27 1.71
C GLY A 462 -5.74 -0.72 2.76
N LEU A 463 -6.65 -1.02 3.69
CA LEU A 463 -6.50 -2.10 4.65
C LEU A 463 -7.45 -3.26 4.33
N CYS A 464 -6.93 -4.48 4.39
CA CYS A 464 -7.66 -5.73 4.26
C CYS A 464 -7.53 -6.52 5.57
N ARG A 465 -8.67 -6.92 6.17
CA ARG A 465 -8.69 -7.95 7.21
C ARG A 465 -8.86 -9.30 6.53
N TRP A 466 -8.14 -10.30 6.99
CA TRP A 466 -8.18 -11.64 6.44
C TRP A 466 -8.32 -12.66 7.55
N GLU A 467 -9.04 -13.72 7.26
CA GLU A 467 -9.50 -14.70 8.21
C GLU A 467 -9.08 -16.08 7.70
N ARG A 468 -8.21 -16.74 8.47
CA ARG A 468 -7.75 -18.08 8.18
C ARG A 468 -8.25 -19.05 9.26
N PRO A 469 -9.05 -20.07 8.92
CA PRO A 469 -9.35 -21.16 9.82
C PRO A 469 -8.06 -21.85 10.27
N GLN A 470 -7.93 -22.15 11.57
CA GLN A 470 -6.72 -22.81 12.09
C GLN A 470 -6.68 -24.31 11.84
N ALA A 471 -7.82 -24.96 11.54
CA ALA A 471 -7.87 -26.40 11.41
C ALA A 471 -6.98 -26.88 10.26
N VAL A 472 -6.07 -27.82 10.57
CA VAL A 472 -5.24 -28.52 9.58
C VAL A 472 -6.16 -29.32 8.65
N GLY A 473 -6.49 -28.74 7.49
CA GLY A 473 -7.41 -29.34 6.51
C GLY A 473 -8.42 -28.37 5.89
N ASP A 474 -8.68 -27.22 6.53
CA ASP A 474 -9.53 -26.19 5.95
C ASP A 474 -8.76 -25.38 4.89
N THR A 475 -9.21 -25.48 3.63
CA THR A 475 -8.64 -24.74 2.50
C THR A 475 -9.34 -23.41 2.24
N LEU A 476 -10.45 -23.14 2.94
CA LEU A 476 -11.22 -21.92 2.77
C LEU A 476 -10.49 -20.75 3.45
N GLN A 477 -9.98 -19.81 2.66
CA GLN A 477 -9.53 -18.53 3.17
C GLN A 477 -10.63 -17.50 2.93
N ARG A 478 -11.05 -16.81 3.99
CA ARG A 478 -12.04 -15.74 3.92
C ARG A 478 -11.34 -14.40 4.08
N TYR A 479 -11.67 -13.46 3.21
CA TYR A 479 -11.14 -12.10 3.22
C TYR A 479 -12.29 -11.16 3.48
N VAL A 480 -12.11 -10.23 4.41
CA VAL A 480 -13.15 -9.30 4.83
C VAL A 480 -12.57 -7.89 4.85
N TYR A 481 -12.99 -7.06 3.92
CA TYR A 481 -12.74 -5.62 3.99
C TYR A 481 -13.80 -5.00 4.89
N HIS A 482 -13.52 -4.97 6.19
CA HIS A 482 -14.43 -4.39 7.17
C HIS A 482 -14.46 -2.86 7.01
N PRO A 483 -15.62 -2.20 6.90
CA PRO A 483 -15.73 -0.75 6.70
C PRO A 483 -14.90 0.06 7.69
N ASP A 484 -14.97 -0.33 8.96
CA ASP A 484 -14.32 0.38 10.08
C ASP A 484 -12.79 0.34 10.02
N VAL A 485 -12.22 -0.64 9.30
CA VAL A 485 -10.77 -0.80 9.14
C VAL A 485 -10.33 -0.34 7.75
N ALA A 486 -11.12 -0.66 6.73
CA ALA A 486 -10.78 -0.50 5.32
C ALA A 486 -11.12 0.88 4.77
N THR A 487 -11.92 1.69 5.47
CA THR A 487 -12.28 3.04 5.03
C THR A 487 -11.39 4.06 5.74
N PRO A 488 -10.61 4.86 5.00
CA PRO A 488 -9.82 5.90 5.64
C PRO A 488 -10.72 6.99 6.22
N THR A 489 -10.26 7.62 7.29
CA THR A 489 -10.97 8.75 7.90
C THR A 489 -11.11 9.88 6.87
N GLY A 490 -12.33 10.42 6.71
CA GLY A 490 -12.63 11.50 5.76
C GLY A 490 -13.00 11.05 4.34
N ALA A 491 -13.02 9.74 4.06
CA ALA A 491 -13.50 9.19 2.78
C ALA A 491 -14.96 8.74 2.83
N VAL A 492 -15.51 8.43 1.65
CA VAL A 492 -16.82 7.76 1.50
C VAL A 492 -16.78 6.43 2.24
N THR A 493 -17.71 6.20 3.17
CA THR A 493 -17.90 4.89 3.81
C THR A 493 -18.20 3.84 2.75
N LEU A 494 -17.34 2.83 2.66
CA LEU A 494 -17.54 1.68 1.77
C LEU A 494 -18.18 0.55 2.58
N ASP A 495 -19.13 -0.19 1.99
CA ASP A 495 -19.84 -1.30 2.66
C ASP A 495 -18.90 -2.42 3.13
N GLU A 496 -19.36 -3.53 3.73
CA GLU A 496 -18.46 -4.68 3.89
C GLU A 496 -18.21 -5.35 2.53
N LEU A 497 -16.99 -5.87 2.28
CA LEU A 497 -16.73 -6.76 1.15
C LEU A 497 -16.12 -8.07 1.64
N VAL A 498 -16.81 -9.17 1.37
CA VAL A 498 -16.37 -10.53 1.72
C VAL A 498 -15.98 -11.29 0.46
N ARG A 499 -14.83 -11.96 0.52
CA ARG A 499 -14.36 -12.86 -0.54
C ARG A 499 -13.96 -14.20 0.06
N GLU A 500 -14.49 -15.27 -0.47
CA GLU A 500 -14.10 -16.64 -0.11
C GLU A 500 -13.26 -17.23 -1.24
N ILE A 501 -12.09 -17.77 -0.90
CA ILE A 501 -11.21 -18.47 -1.84
C ILE A 501 -11.13 -19.92 -1.39
N SER A 502 -11.72 -20.81 -2.18
CA SER A 502 -11.94 -22.22 -1.79
C SER A 502 -10.94 -23.22 -2.37
N SER A 503 -9.97 -22.83 -3.21
CA SER A 503 -9.23 -23.86 -3.98
C SER A 503 -7.83 -23.55 -4.53
N THR A 504 -7.07 -22.57 -4.02
CA THR A 504 -5.70 -22.35 -4.52
C THR A 504 -4.69 -22.19 -3.40
N SER A 505 -3.64 -23.03 -3.44
CA SER A 505 -2.54 -23.06 -2.48
C SER A 505 -1.75 -21.73 -2.48
N GLY A 506 -1.99 -20.87 -1.49
CA GLY A 506 -1.04 -19.87 -1.00
C GLY A 506 -0.66 -18.70 -1.93
N THR A 507 -1.20 -18.61 -3.14
CA THR A 507 -0.95 -17.50 -4.06
C THR A 507 -2.05 -16.47 -3.95
N PHE A 508 -1.73 -15.30 -3.41
CA PHE A 508 -2.67 -14.20 -3.29
C PHE A 508 -2.53 -13.28 -4.52
N THR A 509 -3.28 -13.58 -5.57
CA THR A 509 -3.25 -12.82 -6.83
C THR A 509 -4.32 -11.74 -6.88
N GLU A 510 -5.39 -11.87 -6.09
CA GLU A 510 -6.60 -11.06 -6.25
C GLU A 510 -7.12 -10.52 -4.91
N PHE A 511 -6.33 -9.64 -4.29
CA PHE A 511 -6.86 -8.74 -3.26
C PHE A 511 -7.47 -7.55 -3.96
N ALA A 512 -8.79 -7.57 -4.05
CA ALA A 512 -9.52 -6.50 -4.71
C ALA A 512 -9.73 -5.36 -3.72
N TYR A 513 -9.21 -4.18 -4.03
CA TYR A 513 -9.36 -3.00 -3.16
C TYR A 513 -9.78 -1.77 -3.95
N ALA A 514 -10.32 -0.81 -3.20
CA ALA A 514 -10.86 0.44 -3.70
C ALA A 514 -9.83 1.22 -4.52
N SER A 515 -10.31 2.08 -5.41
CA SER A 515 -9.50 2.98 -6.23
C SER A 515 -10.05 4.40 -6.11
N ARG A 516 -9.17 5.40 -6.01
CA ARG A 516 -9.51 6.81 -6.15
C ARG A 516 -9.09 7.24 -7.54
N CYS A 517 -10.05 7.74 -8.31
CA CYS A 517 -9.71 8.37 -9.57
C CYS A 517 -9.11 9.75 -9.29
N PRO A 518 -7.85 10.02 -9.68
CA PRO A 518 -7.28 11.35 -9.48
C PRO A 518 -8.00 12.42 -10.33
N VAL A 519 -8.68 12.00 -11.40
CA VAL A 519 -9.43 12.87 -12.31
C VAL A 519 -10.82 13.19 -11.78
N THR A 520 -11.59 12.18 -11.37
CA THR A 520 -12.98 12.38 -10.94
C THR A 520 -13.13 12.50 -9.43
N ALA A 521 -12.06 12.28 -8.66
CA ALA A 521 -12.02 12.11 -7.21
C ALA A 521 -12.91 10.96 -6.67
N GLN A 522 -13.64 10.25 -7.54
CA GLN A 522 -14.56 9.21 -7.14
C GLN A 522 -13.80 7.99 -6.60
N LEU A 523 -14.38 7.39 -5.56
CA LEU A 523 -13.89 6.17 -4.93
C LEU A 523 -14.72 4.98 -5.41
N ALA A 524 -14.04 3.90 -5.75
CA ALA A 524 -14.69 2.70 -6.26
C ALA A 524 -14.04 1.46 -5.67
N ARG A 525 -14.80 0.64 -4.93
CA ARG A 525 -14.39 -0.69 -4.50
C ARG A 525 -15.15 -1.75 -5.28
N GLU A 526 -14.43 -2.76 -5.73
CA GLU A 526 -15.00 -3.86 -6.52
C GLU A 526 -14.10 -5.10 -6.37
N LEU A 527 -14.66 -6.30 -6.57
CA LEU A 527 -13.88 -7.56 -6.62
C LEU A 527 -13.05 -7.69 -7.90
N GLU A 528 -13.44 -6.94 -8.91
CA GLU A 528 -12.83 -6.90 -10.23
C GLU A 528 -12.21 -5.53 -10.51
N PRO A 529 -11.33 -5.43 -11.51
CA PRO A 529 -10.71 -4.16 -11.88
C PRO A 529 -11.75 -3.14 -12.32
N VAL A 530 -11.78 -1.97 -11.69
CA VAL A 530 -12.61 -0.87 -12.17
C VAL A 530 -11.86 -0.03 -13.19
N CYS A 531 -12.58 0.55 -14.14
CA CYS A 531 -12.02 1.58 -15.03
C CYS A 531 -12.97 2.74 -15.17
N TRP A 532 -12.43 3.86 -15.66
CA TRP A 532 -13.19 5.05 -15.99
C TRP A 532 -13.21 5.22 -17.50
N VAL A 533 -14.37 5.56 -18.02
CA VAL A 533 -14.60 5.79 -19.45
C VAL A 533 -14.97 7.23 -19.66
#